data_AF-A0A8T4SDI1-F1
#
_entry.id   AF-A0A8T4SDI1-F1
#
_cell.length_a   1.000
_cell.length_b   1.000
_cell.length_c   1.000
_cell.angle_alpha   90.00
_cell.angle_beta   90.00
_cell.angle_gamma   90.00
#
_symmetry.space_group_name_H-M   'P 1'
#
loop_
_entity.id
_entity.type
_entity.pdbx_description
1 polymer ?
#
loop_
_entity_poly.entity_id
_entity_poly.type
_entity_poly.pdbx_seq_one_letter_code
_entity_poly.pdbx_strand_id
1 'polypeptide(L)'
;MSYDIPQPLQHREEIMFRLTAQQLLYAFLFMPFAVLFMTKISADIATRITLAAIPVTIAVLFMFTHIPKKCRRIFRWFFWRNITDKRLKDYISARVEGGMIDVG
;
A
#
# COMPACT_ATOMS: atom_id res chain seq x y z
N MET A 1 32.56 -22.59 13.73
CA MET A 1 32.79 -21.72 12.55
C MET A 1 31.43 -21.31 12.05
N SER A 2 30.99 -20.10 12.38
CA SER A 2 29.74 -19.55 11.87
C SER A 2 29.92 -19.34 10.37
N TYR A 3 29.08 -19.95 9.55
CA TYR A 3 29.14 -19.75 8.11
C TYR A 3 28.50 -18.39 7.82
N ASP A 4 29.33 -17.35 7.74
CA ASP A 4 28.90 -16.03 7.29
C ASP A 4 28.52 -16.12 5.80
N ILE A 5 27.22 -16.22 5.55
CA ILE A 5 26.66 -16.18 4.20
C ILE A 5 27.12 -14.86 3.56
N PRO A 6 27.80 -14.87 2.40
CA PRO A 6 28.27 -13.65 1.79
C PRO A 6 27.07 -12.75 1.44
N GLN A 7 27.05 -11.53 2.00
CA GLN A 7 26.06 -10.47 1.72
C GLN A 7 25.70 -10.24 0.23
N PRO A 8 26.55 -10.49 -0.78
CA PRO A 8 26.13 -10.40 -2.18
C PRO A 8 25.02 -11.40 -2.59
N LEU A 9 24.81 -12.51 -1.89
CA LEU A 9 23.71 -13.44 -2.20
C LEU A 9 22.34 -12.88 -1.78
N GLN A 10 22.28 -12.15 -0.67
CA GLN A 10 21.06 -11.52 -0.18
C GLN A 10 20.57 -10.39 -1.10
N HIS A 11 21.48 -9.75 -1.85
CA HIS A 11 21.13 -8.75 -2.89
C HIS A 11 20.80 -9.39 -4.25
N ARG A 12 21.27 -10.62 -4.54
CA ARG A 12 20.96 -11.31 -5.80
C ARG A 12 19.56 -11.95 -5.81
N GLU A 13 18.88 -12.04 -4.69
CA GLU A 13 17.46 -12.44 -4.66
C GLU A 13 16.55 -11.40 -5.34
N GLU A 14 16.94 -10.12 -5.40
CA GLU A 14 16.26 -9.12 -6.24
C GLU A 14 16.40 -9.40 -7.75
N ILE A 15 17.42 -10.19 -8.14
CA ILE A 15 17.81 -10.39 -9.54
C ILE A 15 17.19 -11.65 -10.15
N MET A 16 16.85 -12.68 -9.36
CA MET A 16 16.32 -13.93 -9.92
C MET A 16 14.95 -13.76 -10.61
N PHE A 17 14.16 -12.74 -10.26
CA PHE A 17 12.81 -12.54 -10.82
C PHE A 17 12.51 -11.16 -11.43
N ARG A 18 13.43 -10.18 -11.39
CA ARG A 18 13.16 -8.77 -11.77
C ARG A 18 11.90 -8.17 -11.10
N LEU A 19 11.36 -8.84 -10.09
CA LEU A 19 10.13 -8.53 -9.39
C LEU A 19 10.51 -8.37 -7.92
N THR A 20 10.13 -7.23 -7.35
CA THR A 20 10.34 -6.95 -5.92
C THR A 20 9.37 -7.76 -5.06
N ALA A 21 9.77 -8.10 -3.83
CA ALA A 21 8.88 -8.79 -2.88
C ALA A 21 7.57 -8.03 -2.63
N GLN A 22 7.59 -6.69 -2.70
CA GLN A 22 6.41 -5.86 -2.60
C GLN A 22 5.42 -6.09 -3.75
N GLN A 23 5.92 -6.24 -4.98
CA GLN A 23 5.10 -6.57 -6.15
C GLN A 23 4.44 -7.95 -5.97
N LEU A 24 5.20 -8.93 -5.52
CA LEU A 24 4.71 -10.28 -5.24
C LEU A 24 3.61 -10.30 -4.17
N LEU A 25 3.72 -9.46 -3.14
CA LEU A 25 2.70 -9.31 -2.11
C LEU A 25 1.37 -8.78 -2.70
N TYR A 26 1.43 -7.82 -3.62
CA TYR A 26 0.22 -7.35 -4.33
C TYR A 26 -0.39 -8.46 -5.18
N ALA A 27 0.41 -9.21 -5.93
CA ALA A 27 -0.10 -10.36 -6.68
C ALA A 27 -0.81 -11.38 -5.77
N PHE A 28 -0.19 -11.69 -4.63
CA PHE A 28 -0.76 -12.61 -3.63
C PHE A 28 -2.08 -12.08 -3.04
N LEU A 29 -2.22 -10.77 -2.82
CA LEU A 29 -3.44 -10.17 -2.29
C LEU A 29 -4.63 -10.28 -3.27
N PHE A 30 -4.37 -10.13 -4.58
CA PHE A 30 -5.42 -10.12 -5.60
C PHE A 30 -5.68 -11.50 -6.24
N MET A 31 -4.75 -12.45 -6.10
CA MET A 31 -4.88 -13.82 -6.61
C MET A 31 -6.14 -14.56 -6.12
N PRO A 32 -6.52 -14.53 -4.83
CA PRO A 32 -7.70 -15.24 -4.34
C PRO A 32 -8.99 -14.81 -5.05
N PHE A 33 -9.10 -13.53 -5.40
CA PHE A 33 -10.27 -13.01 -6.12
C PHE A 33 -10.33 -13.60 -7.54
N ALA A 34 -9.20 -13.65 -8.26
CA ALA A 34 -9.14 -14.27 -9.57
C ALA A 34 -9.47 -15.77 -9.52
N VAL A 35 -8.96 -16.49 -8.51
CA VAL A 35 -9.26 -17.91 -8.29
C VAL A 35 -10.73 -18.13 -7.93
N LEU A 36 -11.33 -17.24 -7.15
CA LEU A 36 -12.75 -17.33 -6.79
C LEU A 36 -13.65 -17.15 -8.02
N PHE A 37 -13.39 -16.12 -8.84
CA PHE A 37 -14.15 -15.90 -10.08
C PHE A 37 -14.00 -17.07 -11.06
N MET A 38 -12.80 -17.66 -11.12
CA MET A 38 -12.60 -18.85 -11.91
C MET A 38 -13.33 -20.06 -11.32
N THR A 39 -13.25 -20.36 -10.03
CA THR A 39 -13.73 -21.64 -9.49
C THR A 39 -15.20 -21.66 -9.08
N LYS A 40 -15.78 -20.53 -8.68
CA LYS A 40 -17.12 -20.49 -8.06
C LYS A 40 -18.23 -20.02 -9.00
N ILE A 41 -17.90 -19.40 -10.13
CA ILE A 41 -18.90 -18.90 -11.07
C ILE A 41 -19.21 -19.99 -12.10
N SER A 42 -20.48 -20.43 -12.15
CA SER A 42 -21.01 -21.41 -13.10
C SER A 42 -21.45 -20.78 -14.43
N ALA A 43 -20.81 -19.70 -14.83
CA ALA A 43 -21.08 -19.01 -16.10
C ALA A 43 -20.11 -19.49 -17.19
N ASP A 44 -20.36 -19.06 -18.42
CA ASP A 44 -19.52 -19.40 -19.56
C ASP A 44 -18.05 -18.99 -19.35
N ILE A 45 -17.12 -19.72 -19.95
CA ILE A 45 -15.68 -19.54 -19.78
C ILE A 45 -15.27 -18.10 -20.12
N ALA A 46 -15.86 -17.52 -21.19
CA ALA A 46 -15.60 -16.15 -21.57
C ALA A 46 -15.95 -15.15 -20.45
N THR A 47 -17.09 -15.35 -19.77
CA THR A 47 -17.53 -14.48 -18.67
C THR A 47 -16.66 -14.62 -17.42
N ARG A 48 -16.16 -15.84 -17.13
CA ARG A 48 -15.25 -16.08 -16.02
C ARG A 48 -13.90 -15.39 -16.24
N ILE A 49 -13.38 -15.44 -17.47
CA ILE A 49 -12.13 -14.76 -17.85
C ILE A 49 -12.26 -13.25 -17.73
N THR A 50 -13.34 -12.65 -18.24
CA THR A 50 -13.54 -11.19 -18.15
C THR A 50 -13.69 -10.73 -16.70
N LEU A 51 -14.41 -11.48 -15.87
CA LEU A 51 -14.53 -11.18 -14.43
C LEU A 51 -13.19 -11.33 -13.70
N ALA A 52 -12.41 -12.37 -13.97
CA ALA A 52 -11.09 -12.56 -13.37
C ALA A 52 -10.05 -11.55 -13.87
N ALA A 53 -10.20 -11.01 -15.08
CA ALA A 53 -9.31 -9.98 -15.63
C ALA A 53 -9.35 -8.69 -14.81
N ILE A 54 -10.48 -8.36 -14.16
CA ILE A 54 -10.62 -7.15 -13.33
C ILE A 54 -9.61 -7.14 -12.17
N PRO A 55 -9.63 -8.10 -11.21
CA PRO A 55 -8.67 -8.10 -10.11
C PRO A 55 -7.22 -8.29 -10.59
N VAL A 56 -7.00 -9.05 -11.67
CA VAL A 56 -5.65 -9.23 -12.25
C VAL A 56 -5.10 -7.92 -12.80
N THR A 57 -5.90 -7.14 -13.52
CA THR A 57 -5.48 -5.84 -14.06
C THR A 57 -5.18 -4.85 -12.94
N ILE A 58 -5.97 -4.86 -11.87
CA ILE A 58 -5.71 -4.07 -10.67
C ILE A 58 -4.39 -4.50 -10.03
N ALA A 59 -4.14 -5.80 -9.89
CA ALA A 59 -2.89 -6.31 -9.33
C ALA A 59 -1.68 -5.83 -10.14
N VAL A 60 -1.73 -5.95 -11.48
CA VAL A 60 -0.68 -5.50 -12.39
C VAL A 60 -0.46 -3.99 -12.27
N LEU A 61 -1.53 -3.19 -12.23
CA LEU A 61 -1.43 -1.75 -11.99
C LEU A 61 -0.72 -1.46 -10.67
N PHE A 62 -1.10 -2.11 -9.57
CA PHE A 62 -0.45 -1.90 -8.27
C PHE A 62 1.01 -2.39 -8.23
N MET A 63 1.36 -3.42 -8.99
CA MET A 63 2.73 -3.94 -9.09
C MET A 63 3.65 -2.99 -9.87
N PHE A 64 3.20 -2.48 -11.03
CA PHE A 64 4.08 -1.73 -11.94
C PHE A 64 3.97 -0.22 -11.81
N THR A 65 2.97 0.30 -11.09
CA THR A 65 2.86 1.74 -10.85
C THR A 65 3.34 2.13 -9.45
N HIS A 66 3.77 3.39 -9.29
CA HIS A 66 4.05 3.97 -7.98
C HIS A 66 2.78 4.41 -7.21
N ILE A 67 1.60 3.91 -7.60
CA ILE A 67 0.34 4.15 -6.90
C ILE A 67 0.42 3.79 -5.41
N PRO A 68 1.08 2.70 -4.97
CA PRO A 68 1.18 2.38 -3.54
C PRO A 68 1.85 3.49 -2.72
N LYS A 69 2.88 4.15 -3.28
CA LYS A 69 3.58 5.27 -2.63
C LYS A 69 2.64 6.48 -2.49
N LYS A 70 1.83 6.78 -3.52
CA LYS A 70 0.82 7.85 -3.48
C LYS A 70 -0.32 7.54 -2.50
N CYS A 71 -0.82 6.30 -2.49
CA CYS A 71 -1.85 5.85 -1.55
C CYS A 71 -1.39 5.94 -0.10
N ARG A 72 -0.16 5.55 0.23
CA ARG A 72 0.40 5.73 1.58
C ARG A 72 0.46 7.20 1.99
N ARG A 73 0.79 8.10 1.07
CA ARG A 73 0.81 9.55 1.35
C ARG A 73 -0.59 10.08 1.65
N ILE A 74 -1.59 9.68 0.86
CA ILE A 74 -2.99 10.07 1.07
C ILE A 74 -3.51 9.50 2.39
N PHE A 75 -3.22 8.23 2.67
CA PHE A 75 -3.63 7.57 3.91
C PHE A 75 -2.99 8.21 5.15
N ARG A 76 -1.68 8.50 5.09
CA ARG A 76 -0.97 9.25 6.13
C ARG A 76 -1.55 10.63 6.33
N TRP A 77 -1.82 11.37 5.25
CA TRP A 77 -2.45 12.68 5.33
C TRP A 77 -3.83 12.61 5.99
N PHE A 78 -4.67 11.65 5.60
CA PHE A 78 -6.00 11.48 6.17
C PHE A 78 -5.95 11.11 7.66
N PHE A 79 -5.09 10.19 8.05
CA PHE A 79 -4.95 9.75 9.44
C PHE A 79 -4.35 10.84 10.34
N TRP A 80 -3.30 11.53 9.87
CA TRP A 80 -2.69 12.62 10.63
C TRP A 80 -3.52 13.89 10.62
N ARG A 81 -4.43 14.10 9.67
CA ARG A 81 -5.35 15.24 9.71
C ARG A 81 -6.14 15.28 11.03
N ASN A 82 -6.61 14.14 11.50
CA ASN A 82 -7.37 14.06 12.76
C ASN A 82 -6.50 14.28 14.02
N ILE A 83 -5.21 13.96 13.97
CA ILE A 83 -4.29 14.08 15.10
C ILE A 83 -3.74 15.51 15.18
N THR A 84 -3.41 16.10 14.04
CA THR A 84 -2.91 17.47 13.95
C THR A 84 -3.98 18.47 14.35
N ASP A 85 -5.25 18.26 13.98
CA ASP A 85 -6.35 19.17 14.35
C ASP A 85 -6.54 19.26 15.87
N LYS A 86 -6.53 18.11 16.57
CA LYS A 86 -6.59 18.07 18.05
C LYS A 86 -5.42 18.78 18.71
N ARG A 87 -4.18 18.42 18.33
CA ARG A 87 -2.99 19.05 18.92
C ARG A 87 -2.92 20.53 18.61
N LEU A 88 -3.24 20.95 17.39
CA LEU A 88 -3.22 22.36 17.00
C LEU A 88 -4.25 23.15 17.82
N LYS A 89 -5.43 22.59 18.06
CA LYS A 89 -6.45 23.19 18.92
C LYS A 89 -5.98 23.34 20.36
N ASP A 90 -5.32 22.32 20.92
CA ASP A 90 -4.74 22.36 22.26
C ASP A 90 -3.59 23.39 22.37
N TYR A 91 -2.76 23.52 21.33
CA TYR A 91 -1.70 24.54 21.27
C TYR A 91 -2.27 25.96 21.16
N ILE A 92 -3.33 26.15 20.38
CA ILE A 92 -4.00 27.45 20.26
C ILE A 92 -4.69 27.82 21.57
N SER A 93 -5.41 26.89 22.21
CA SER A 93 -6.06 27.17 23.51
C SER A 93 -5.07 27.44 24.63
N ALA A 94 -3.97 26.68 24.70
CA ALA A 94 -2.90 26.93 25.68
C ALA A 94 -2.21 28.29 25.46
N ARG A 95 -2.10 28.75 24.21
CA ARG A 95 -1.55 30.07 23.88
C ARG A 95 -2.52 31.21 24.18
N VAL A 96 -3.83 30.98 24.07
CA VAL A 96 -4.89 31.93 24.43
C VAL A 96 -4.98 32.08 25.96
N GLU A 97 -4.81 31.01 26.74
CA GLU A 97 -4.82 31.06 28.21
C GLU A 97 -3.49 31.56 28.81
N GLY A 98 -2.37 31.37 28.12
CA GLY A 98 -1.02 31.73 28.58
C GLY A 98 -0.64 33.22 28.50
N GLY A 99 -1.57 34.12 28.14
CA GLY A 99 -1.36 35.57 28.25
C GLY A 99 -0.12 36.09 27.52
N MET A 100 -0.11 36.04 26.19
CA MET A 100 0.70 36.98 25.38
C MET A 100 -0.17 37.51 24.23
N ILE A 101 -0.60 38.75 24.41
CA ILE A 101 -1.36 39.58 23.47
C ILE A 101 -0.39 40.11 22.39
N ASP A 102 -0.80 40.16 21.11
CA ASP A 102 -0.90 41.39 20.31
C ASP A 102 -1.23 41.04 18.84
N VAL A 103 -2.40 41.46 18.38
CA VAL A 103 -2.74 41.46 16.95
C VAL A 103 -2.74 42.93 16.54
N GLY A 104 -1.52 43.44 16.32
CA GLY A 104 -1.25 44.69 15.59
C GLY A 104 -0.80 44.36 14.17
#